data_AF-A0A8X8Z4P6-F1
#
_entry.id   AF-A0A8X8Z4P6-F1
#
_cell.length_a   1.000
_cell.length_b   1.000
_cell.length_c   1.000
_cell.angle_alpha   90.00
_cell.angle_beta   90.00
_cell.angle_gamma   90.00
#
_symmetry.space_group_name_H-M   'P 1'
#
loop_
_entity.id
_entity.type
_entity.pdbx_description
1 polymer ?
#
loop_
_entity_poly.entity_id
_entity_poly.type
_entity_poly.pdbx_seq_one_letter_code
_entity_poly.pdbx_strand_id
1 'polypeptide(L)'
;MILDGVEAPEKKELRNRRGVRRYLGRGGMDVGRWPLIAPLPSYGRGRERPGGSHVVVRYVTILAPADSPNTDDGIDPDSSSNICIEDSYISTGDDLVAVKSGWDEYGIAFGRPSHSITIRRLTGSSPFAGIAVGSETSGGVVDILADHITLYNMGIGIHLKTNVGRGGMVRNITVSNLYMENARTGIKISGDVGDHPDEYYNRKALPVLKNVVIKNVWGERVQQPGLIRSLKNAPFTDICLSNIHLGGARPCQCSHVIGAAVQVSPSPCAQLSPASS
;
A
#
# COMPACT_ATOMS: atom_id res chain seq x y z
N MET A 1 -9.29 -30.19 -34.15
CA MET A 1 -8.94 -31.51 -33.59
C MET A 1 -9.08 -31.38 -32.08
N ILE A 2 -9.87 -32.28 -31.52
CA ILE A 2 -10.43 -32.32 -30.17
C ILE A 2 -9.33 -32.43 -29.10
N LEU A 3 -9.50 -31.76 -27.96
CA LEU A 3 -9.20 -32.34 -26.65
C LEU A 3 -10.24 -31.85 -25.63
N ASP A 4 -11.24 -32.71 -25.41
CA ASP A 4 -12.10 -32.74 -24.24
C ASP A 4 -11.32 -33.23 -23.00
N GLY A 5 -11.79 -32.84 -21.81
CA GLY A 5 -11.76 -33.72 -20.63
C GLY A 5 -10.57 -33.58 -19.66
N VAL A 6 -10.64 -32.61 -18.75
CA VAL A 6 -10.31 -32.85 -17.33
C VAL A 6 -11.41 -32.18 -16.50
N GLU A 7 -12.24 -33.01 -15.88
CA GLU A 7 -13.27 -32.57 -14.93
C GLU A 7 -12.63 -31.77 -13.78
N ALA A 8 -13.15 -30.56 -13.57
CA ALA A 8 -12.88 -29.81 -12.35
C ALA A 8 -13.58 -30.53 -11.18
N PRO A 9 -12.91 -30.72 -10.03
CA PRO A 9 -13.56 -31.30 -8.87
C PRO A 9 -14.73 -30.42 -8.42
N GLU A 10 -15.84 -31.08 -8.05
CA GLU A 10 -17.12 -30.51 -7.63
C GLU A 10 -16.98 -29.22 -6.80
N LYS A 11 -17.77 -28.21 -7.19
CA LYS A 11 -18.08 -27.05 -6.35
C LYS A 11 -18.72 -27.52 -5.04
N LYS A 12 -17.91 -27.74 -4.01
CA LYS A 12 -18.42 -27.71 -2.64
C LYS A 12 -18.74 -26.27 -2.28
N GLU A 13 -20.03 -25.98 -2.37
CA GLU A 13 -20.69 -24.84 -1.76
C GLU A 13 -20.21 -24.69 -0.30
N LEU A 14 -19.24 -23.80 -0.08
CA LEU A 14 -18.76 -23.43 1.24
C LEU A 14 -19.88 -22.66 1.92
N ARG A 15 -20.79 -23.41 2.55
CA ARG A 15 -21.81 -22.91 3.46
C ARG A 15 -21.17 -21.96 4.45
N ASN A 16 -21.61 -20.71 4.36
CA ASN A 16 -21.36 -19.62 5.28
C ASN A 16 -21.66 -20.05 6.72
N ARG A 17 -20.63 -20.52 7.43
CA ARG A 17 -20.65 -20.81 8.86
C ARG A 17 -19.38 -20.27 9.49
N ARG A 18 -19.33 -18.96 9.67
CA ARG A 18 -18.67 -18.27 10.80
C ARG A 18 -19.05 -16.79 10.70
N GLY A 19 -19.75 -16.30 11.72
CA GLY A 19 -20.41 -14.99 11.73
C GLY A 19 -19.45 -13.84 11.44
N VAL A 20 -19.53 -13.31 10.22
CA VAL A 20 -18.98 -11.99 9.88
C VAL A 20 -19.84 -10.95 10.60
N ARG A 21 -19.29 -10.32 11.65
CA ARG A 21 -19.92 -9.13 12.22
C ARG A 21 -19.86 -8.03 11.18
N ARG A 22 -21.05 -7.59 10.76
CA ARG A 22 -21.27 -6.55 9.75
C ARG A 22 -20.86 -5.20 10.35
N TYR A 23 -19.84 -4.57 9.80
CA TYR A 23 -19.48 -3.21 10.18
C TYR A 23 -20.17 -2.22 9.24
N LEU A 24 -21.18 -1.53 9.77
CA LEU A 24 -21.67 -0.28 9.19
C LEU A 24 -20.56 0.76 9.40
N GLY A 25 -19.85 1.12 8.33
CA GLY A 25 -18.96 2.28 8.37
C GLY A 25 -19.74 3.51 8.82
N ARG A 26 -19.21 4.30 9.76
CA ARG A 26 -19.76 5.61 10.12
C ARG A 26 -19.63 6.54 8.90
N GLY A 27 -20.61 6.48 8.02
CA GLY A 27 -20.62 7.15 6.72
C GLY A 27 -21.78 6.78 5.79
N GLY A 28 -22.72 5.91 6.21
CA GLY A 28 -24.04 5.81 5.59
C GLY A 28 -24.13 5.16 4.20
N MET A 29 -23.13 4.39 3.74
CA MET A 29 -23.26 3.59 2.51
C MET A 29 -23.52 2.12 2.83
N ASP A 30 -24.62 1.57 2.29
CA ASP A 30 -24.98 0.15 2.37
C ASP A 30 -24.10 -0.67 1.41
N VAL A 31 -22.94 -1.09 1.89
CA VAL A 31 -21.99 -1.97 1.18
C VAL A 31 -22.57 -3.35 0.85
N GLY A 32 -23.72 -3.71 1.40
CA GLY A 32 -24.35 -5.02 1.19
C GLY A 32 -24.87 -5.25 -0.24
N ARG A 33 -24.89 -4.20 -1.08
CA ARG A 33 -25.32 -4.28 -2.49
C ARG A 33 -24.17 -4.37 -3.48
N TRP A 34 -22.93 -4.25 -3.03
CA TRP A 34 -21.78 -4.29 -3.93
C TRP A 34 -21.44 -5.72 -4.33
N PRO A 35 -21.02 -5.95 -5.59
CA PRO A 35 -20.55 -7.26 -6.01
C PRO A 35 -19.36 -7.72 -5.15
N LEU A 36 -19.46 -8.95 -4.64
CA LEU A 36 -18.36 -9.64 -3.97
C LEU A 36 -17.39 -10.16 -5.03
N ILE A 37 -16.12 -9.75 -4.92
CA ILE A 37 -15.05 -10.18 -5.82
C ILE A 37 -13.98 -10.90 -4.98
N ALA A 38 -13.47 -12.01 -5.50
CA ALA A 38 -12.36 -12.73 -4.88
C ALA A 38 -11.07 -11.89 -4.91
N PRO A 39 -10.21 -12.00 -3.87
CA PRO A 39 -8.90 -11.33 -3.83
C PRO A 39 -7.96 -11.86 -4.90
N LEU A 40 -6.88 -11.13 -5.19
CA LEU A 40 -5.92 -11.47 -6.24
C LEU A 40 -4.66 -12.14 -5.67
N PRO A 41 -4.03 -13.08 -6.40
CA PRO A 41 -2.71 -13.59 -6.05
C PRO A 41 -1.69 -12.45 -5.88
N SER A 42 -0.98 -12.37 -4.75
CA SER A 42 0.09 -11.37 -4.50
C SER A 42 1.30 -11.61 -5.41
N TYR A 43 1.51 -12.87 -5.83
CA TYR A 43 2.48 -13.25 -6.85
C TYR A 43 1.81 -14.17 -7.89
N GLY A 44 1.52 -13.62 -9.06
CA GLY A 44 1.12 -14.39 -10.24
C GLY A 44 -0.35 -14.24 -10.62
N ARG A 45 -0.58 -13.39 -11.61
CA ARG A 45 -1.85 -13.27 -12.35
C ARG A 45 -3.04 -12.89 -11.48
N GLY A 46 -2.94 -11.73 -10.83
CA GLY A 46 -4.11 -10.88 -10.63
C GLY A 46 -4.74 -10.49 -11.98
N ARG A 47 -5.67 -9.53 -12.03
CA ARG A 47 -6.06 -8.91 -13.32
C ARG A 47 -4.91 -8.02 -13.84
N GLU A 48 -3.77 -8.64 -14.08
CA GLU A 48 -2.60 -8.12 -14.76
C GLU A 48 -3.04 -7.72 -16.16
N ARG A 49 -3.12 -6.42 -16.41
CA ARG A 49 -2.75 -5.95 -17.73
C ARG A 49 -1.39 -5.28 -17.55
N PRO A 50 -0.28 -5.98 -17.81
CA PRO A 50 0.94 -5.27 -18.17
C PRO A 50 0.53 -4.40 -19.36
N GLY A 51 0.52 -3.08 -19.18
CA GLY A 51 0.01 -2.16 -20.20
C GLY A 51 -1.28 -1.45 -19.83
N GLY A 52 -1.87 -1.74 -18.66
CA GLY A 52 -3.12 -1.14 -18.22
C GLY A 52 -3.03 0.37 -18.24
N SER A 53 -3.83 1.00 -19.10
CA SER A 53 -4.05 2.44 -19.09
C SER A 53 -5.55 2.69 -19.01
N HIS A 54 -5.97 3.70 -18.24
CA HIS A 54 -7.37 4.12 -18.14
C HIS A 54 -8.29 3.05 -17.51
N VAL A 55 -7.92 2.55 -16.33
CA VAL A 55 -8.73 1.58 -15.59
C VAL A 55 -9.43 2.27 -14.42
N VAL A 56 -10.72 1.99 -14.25
CA VAL A 56 -11.51 2.43 -13.09
C VAL A 56 -12.04 1.21 -12.35
N VAL A 57 -11.73 1.11 -11.06
CA VAL A 57 -12.29 0.12 -10.14
C VAL A 57 -13.15 0.87 -9.12
N ARG A 58 -14.46 0.59 -9.11
CA ARG A 58 -15.40 1.27 -8.22
C ARG A 58 -16.58 0.42 -7.81
N TYR A 59 -17.14 0.69 -6.63
CA TYR A 59 -18.30 0.00 -6.07
C TYR A 59 -18.09 -1.51 -5.93
N VAL A 60 -16.93 -1.93 -5.43
CA VAL A 60 -16.61 -3.34 -5.23
C VAL A 60 -16.35 -3.67 -3.76
N THR A 61 -16.66 -4.92 -3.40
CA THR A 61 -16.28 -5.51 -2.13
C THR A 61 -15.32 -6.66 -2.38
N ILE A 62 -14.10 -6.58 -1.85
CA ILE A 62 -13.07 -7.62 -1.96
C ILE A 62 -12.85 -8.22 -0.57
N LEU A 63 -13.04 -9.54 -0.43
CA LEU A 63 -12.88 -10.26 0.84
C LEU A 63 -11.95 -11.45 0.67
N ALA A 64 -10.80 -11.42 1.37
CA ALA A 64 -9.89 -12.55 1.52
C ALA A 64 -9.85 -13.01 2.99
N PRO A 65 -9.66 -14.32 3.25
CA PRO A 65 -9.29 -14.80 4.58
C PRO A 65 -7.98 -14.16 5.04
N ALA A 66 -7.88 -13.85 6.34
CA ALA A 66 -6.70 -13.21 6.91
C ALA A 66 -5.47 -14.15 7.04
N ASP A 67 -5.69 -15.46 6.90
CA ASP A 67 -4.70 -16.54 7.04
C ASP A 67 -4.30 -17.16 5.69
N SER A 68 -4.75 -16.57 4.59
CA SER A 68 -4.40 -17.04 3.27
C SER A 68 -2.96 -16.62 2.92
N PRO A 69 -2.14 -17.51 2.34
CA PRO A 69 -0.75 -17.22 2.02
C PRO A 69 -0.61 -16.56 0.64
N ASN A 70 -0.12 -15.31 0.61
CA ASN A 70 0.33 -14.59 -0.59
C ASN A 70 -0.68 -14.58 -1.76
N THR A 71 -1.99 -14.70 -1.49
CA THR A 71 -3.06 -14.58 -2.50
C THR A 71 -4.10 -13.52 -2.17
N ASP A 72 -3.64 -12.50 -1.46
CA ASP A 72 -4.49 -11.73 -0.55
C ASP A 72 -4.23 -10.23 -0.62
N ASP A 73 -3.62 -9.76 -1.70
CA ASP A 73 -3.66 -8.34 -2.00
C ASP A 73 -5.05 -7.99 -2.57
N GLY A 74 -5.53 -6.78 -2.29
CA GLY A 74 -6.80 -6.31 -2.82
C GLY A 74 -6.69 -5.91 -4.28
N ILE A 75 -5.93 -4.85 -4.56
CA ILE A 75 -5.72 -4.32 -5.91
C ILE A 75 -4.26 -3.87 -6.10
N ASP A 76 -3.60 -4.42 -7.11
CA ASP A 76 -2.18 -4.13 -7.39
C ASP A 76 -1.97 -3.51 -8.77
N PRO A 77 -1.98 -2.18 -8.89
CA PRO A 77 -1.53 -1.53 -10.11
C PRO A 77 -0.02 -1.78 -10.30
N ASP A 78 0.33 -2.69 -11.20
CA ASP A 78 1.72 -2.95 -11.59
C ASP A 78 1.98 -2.45 -13.02
N SER A 79 3.05 -1.65 -13.18
CA SER A 79 3.44 -0.94 -14.39
C SER A 79 2.21 -0.41 -15.14
N SER A 80 1.38 0.38 -14.50
CA SER A 80 0.07 0.80 -15.03
C SER A 80 -0.13 2.30 -14.90
N SER A 81 -0.92 2.90 -15.80
CA SER A 81 -1.14 4.34 -15.81
C SER A 81 -2.59 4.76 -15.88
N ASN A 82 -2.90 5.97 -15.39
CA ASN A 82 -4.26 6.52 -15.40
C ASN A 82 -5.26 5.57 -14.74
N ILE A 83 -4.99 5.18 -13.49
CA ILE A 83 -5.81 4.24 -12.73
C ILE A 83 -6.60 5.01 -11.67
N CYS A 84 -7.88 4.68 -11.53
CA CYS A 84 -8.72 5.20 -10.46
C CYS A 84 -9.34 4.04 -9.67
N ILE A 85 -9.03 3.95 -8.38
CA ILE A 85 -9.62 3.00 -7.44
C ILE A 85 -10.45 3.81 -6.46
N GLU A 86 -11.77 3.59 -6.44
CA GLU A 86 -12.64 4.41 -5.61
C GLU A 86 -13.87 3.71 -5.05
N ASP A 87 -14.50 4.31 -4.04
CA ASP A 87 -15.83 3.91 -3.54
C ASP A 87 -15.95 2.39 -3.31
N SER A 88 -15.01 1.83 -2.57
CA SER A 88 -14.86 0.37 -2.44
C SER A 88 -14.51 -0.05 -1.01
N TYR A 89 -14.83 -1.31 -0.69
CA TYR A 89 -14.52 -1.93 0.58
C TYR A 89 -13.59 -3.11 0.37
N ILE A 90 -12.43 -3.10 1.00
CA ILE A 90 -11.42 -4.15 0.83
C ILE A 90 -11.06 -4.69 2.21
N SER A 91 -11.20 -6.01 2.39
CA SER A 91 -10.69 -6.69 3.59
C SER A 91 -9.94 -7.93 3.16
N THR A 92 -8.64 -7.94 3.38
CA THR A 92 -7.77 -8.97 2.83
C THR A 92 -6.73 -9.47 3.83
N GLY A 93 -6.02 -10.51 3.44
CA GLY A 93 -4.93 -11.12 4.20
C GLY A 93 -3.57 -10.45 4.00
N ASP A 94 -3.40 -9.63 2.96
CA ASP A 94 -2.19 -8.83 2.68
C ASP A 94 -2.56 -7.37 2.35
N ASP A 95 -1.87 -6.64 1.47
CA ASP A 95 -2.06 -5.20 1.27
C ASP A 95 -3.44 -4.88 0.63
N LEU A 96 -4.17 -3.84 1.09
CA LEU A 96 -5.46 -3.51 0.45
C LEU A 96 -5.26 -3.00 -0.98
N VAL A 97 -4.28 -2.12 -1.15
CA VAL A 97 -3.83 -1.62 -2.45
C VAL A 97 -2.31 -1.52 -2.42
N ALA A 98 -1.60 -2.24 -3.30
CA ALA A 98 -0.16 -2.12 -3.45
C ALA A 98 0.23 -1.68 -4.87
N VAL A 99 0.72 -0.44 -5.00
CA VAL A 99 1.23 0.06 -6.29
C VAL A 99 2.64 -0.48 -6.52
N LYS A 100 2.85 -1.15 -7.65
CA LYS A 100 4.09 -1.82 -8.05
C LYS A 100 4.51 -1.40 -9.47
N SER A 101 5.69 -1.80 -9.91
CA SER A 101 6.24 -1.54 -11.25
C SER A 101 7.33 -2.56 -11.61
N GLY A 102 7.10 -3.84 -11.32
CA GLY A 102 8.08 -4.91 -11.48
C GLY A 102 9.27 -4.86 -10.49
N TRP A 103 10.05 -5.93 -10.48
CA TRP A 103 11.10 -6.19 -9.50
C TRP A 103 12.47 -6.34 -10.16
N ASP A 104 13.49 -5.87 -9.44
CA ASP A 104 14.93 -5.95 -9.75
C ASP A 104 15.27 -5.76 -11.24
N GLU A 105 16.14 -6.60 -11.80
CA GLU A 105 16.59 -6.51 -13.18
C GLU A 105 15.45 -6.61 -14.20
N TYR A 106 14.39 -7.36 -13.90
CA TYR A 106 13.25 -7.52 -14.79
C TYR A 106 12.44 -6.23 -14.88
N GLY A 107 12.17 -5.59 -13.74
CA GLY A 107 11.49 -4.30 -13.68
C GLY A 107 12.34 -3.16 -14.25
N ILE A 108 13.66 -3.17 -13.98
CA ILE A 108 14.60 -2.21 -14.56
C ILE A 108 14.65 -2.35 -16.08
N ALA A 109 14.75 -3.58 -16.59
CA ALA A 109 14.80 -3.86 -18.03
C ALA A 109 13.46 -3.54 -18.72
N PHE A 110 12.33 -3.81 -18.04
CA PHE A 110 11.01 -3.44 -18.54
C PHE A 110 10.82 -1.92 -18.60
N GLY A 111 11.41 -1.20 -17.64
CA GLY A 111 11.55 0.27 -17.70
C GLY A 111 10.23 1.03 -17.75
N ARG A 112 9.13 0.40 -17.30
CA ARG A 112 7.78 0.96 -17.40
C ARG A 112 7.22 1.28 -16.02
N PRO A 113 7.07 2.57 -15.69
CA PRO A 113 6.59 2.97 -14.36
C PRO A 113 5.10 2.75 -14.19
N SER A 114 4.68 2.64 -12.94
CA SER A 114 3.29 2.91 -12.55
C SER A 114 3.12 4.39 -12.28
N HIS A 115 2.16 5.05 -12.93
CA HIS A 115 1.96 6.48 -12.73
C HIS A 115 0.54 7.01 -12.90
N SER A 116 0.27 8.18 -12.31
CA SER A 116 -1.05 8.83 -12.40
C SER A 116 -2.15 7.92 -11.86
N ILE A 117 -1.99 7.48 -10.61
CA ILE A 117 -2.89 6.56 -9.92
C ILE A 117 -3.58 7.30 -8.77
N THR A 118 -4.91 7.23 -8.75
CA THR A 118 -5.73 7.78 -7.66
C THR A 118 -6.45 6.68 -6.92
N ILE A 119 -6.30 6.64 -5.59
CA ILE A 119 -6.97 5.74 -4.66
C ILE A 119 -7.81 6.62 -3.74
N ARG A 120 -9.15 6.53 -3.75
CA ARG A 120 -9.98 7.46 -2.96
C ARG A 120 -11.29 6.90 -2.44
N ARG A 121 -11.78 7.42 -1.31
CA ARG A 121 -13.07 6.97 -0.70
C ARG A 121 -13.11 5.45 -0.53
N LEU A 122 -12.06 4.92 0.07
CA LEU A 122 -11.89 3.48 0.30
C LEU A 122 -11.91 3.19 1.80
N THR A 123 -12.60 2.12 2.15
CA THR A 123 -12.63 1.60 3.51
C THR A 123 -12.06 0.18 3.55
N GLY A 124 -11.27 -0.18 4.56
CA GLY A 124 -10.78 -1.55 4.64
C GLY A 124 -10.11 -1.98 5.92
N SER A 125 -9.76 -3.27 5.97
CA SER A 125 -9.04 -3.92 7.08
C SER A 125 -8.08 -4.99 6.60
N SER A 126 -6.85 -5.01 7.13
CA SER A 126 -5.83 -5.99 6.75
C SER A 126 -4.78 -6.17 7.87
N PRO A 127 -4.24 -7.39 8.09
CA PRO A 127 -3.10 -7.58 8.96
C PRO A 127 -1.78 -7.05 8.36
N PHE A 128 -1.74 -6.57 7.11
CA PHE A 128 -0.60 -5.96 6.42
C PHE A 128 -0.88 -4.47 6.16
N ALA A 129 -0.65 -3.92 4.95
CA ALA A 129 -0.79 -2.50 4.70
C ALA A 129 -2.17 -2.08 4.18
N GLY A 130 -2.62 -0.90 4.59
CA GLY A 130 -3.76 -0.22 3.98
C GLY A 130 -3.41 0.31 2.58
N ILE A 131 -2.50 1.30 2.53
CA ILE A 131 -2.00 1.86 1.27
C ILE A 131 -0.52 1.53 1.16
N ALA A 132 -0.16 0.70 0.19
CA ALA A 132 1.21 0.29 -0.08
C ALA A 132 1.73 0.87 -1.40
N VAL A 133 3.03 1.21 -1.40
CA VAL A 133 3.83 1.40 -2.62
C VAL A 133 5.04 0.49 -2.50
N GLY A 134 5.16 -0.47 -3.42
CA GLY A 134 6.25 -1.43 -3.50
C GLY A 134 5.92 -2.84 -2.97
N SER A 135 6.91 -3.69 -2.69
CA SER A 135 8.36 -3.39 -2.74
C SER A 135 8.93 -3.37 -4.16
N GLU A 136 8.19 -3.91 -5.11
CA GLU A 136 8.53 -4.08 -6.52
C GLU A 136 8.39 -2.73 -7.24
N THR A 137 9.38 -1.86 -7.09
CA THR A 137 9.36 -0.47 -7.57
C THR A 137 10.36 -0.20 -8.71
N SER A 138 10.85 -1.26 -9.35
CA SER A 138 12.05 -1.21 -10.19
C SER A 138 11.87 -0.46 -11.51
N GLY A 139 10.68 -0.54 -12.12
CA GLY A 139 10.28 0.30 -13.26
C GLY A 139 9.95 1.75 -12.89
N GLY A 140 9.81 2.06 -11.60
CA GLY A 140 9.46 3.36 -11.04
C GLY A 140 7.98 3.51 -10.69
N VAL A 141 7.70 4.29 -9.64
CA VAL A 141 6.34 4.63 -9.20
C VAL A 141 6.23 6.14 -9.02
N VAL A 142 5.34 6.78 -9.76
CA VAL A 142 5.30 8.24 -9.89
C VAL A 142 3.88 8.79 -9.83
N ASP A 143 3.65 9.92 -9.16
CA ASP A 143 2.36 10.62 -9.17
C ASP A 143 1.20 9.75 -8.66
N ILE A 144 1.25 9.39 -7.38
CA ILE A 144 0.23 8.59 -6.68
C ILE A 144 -0.52 9.48 -5.69
N LEU A 145 -1.85 9.45 -5.74
CA LEU A 145 -2.73 10.14 -4.79
C LEU A 145 -3.58 9.10 -4.04
N ALA A 146 -3.44 9.04 -2.73
CA ALA A 146 -4.35 8.31 -1.85
C ALA A 146 -5.13 9.30 -0.97
N ASP A 147 -6.45 9.37 -1.11
CA ASP A 147 -7.25 10.46 -0.53
C ASP A 147 -8.60 10.01 0.03
N HIS A 148 -9.01 10.51 1.21
CA HIS A 148 -10.27 10.10 1.87
C HIS A 148 -10.33 8.58 2.11
N ILE A 149 -9.41 8.07 2.92
CA ILE A 149 -9.28 6.64 3.21
C ILE A 149 -9.63 6.35 4.67
N THR A 150 -10.35 5.26 4.93
CA THR A 150 -10.72 4.83 6.29
C THR A 150 -10.24 3.40 6.55
N LEU A 151 -9.31 3.24 7.48
CA LEU A 151 -8.66 1.96 7.76
C LEU A 151 -8.99 1.44 9.17
N TYR A 152 -9.32 0.15 9.29
CA TYR A 152 -9.60 -0.49 10.57
C TYR A 152 -8.71 -1.72 10.78
N ASN A 153 -8.29 -1.97 12.02
CA ASN A 153 -7.58 -3.21 12.40
C ASN A 153 -6.37 -3.50 11.50
N MET A 154 -5.46 -2.53 11.39
CA MET A 154 -4.35 -2.58 10.45
C MET A 154 -3.07 -3.16 11.03
N GLY A 155 -2.31 -3.87 10.19
CA GLY A 155 -0.88 -4.05 10.42
C GLY A 155 -0.13 -2.74 10.27
N ILE A 156 -0.25 -2.12 9.10
CA ILE A 156 0.39 -0.86 8.73
C ILE A 156 -0.65 0.02 8.02
N GLY A 157 -0.80 1.29 8.41
CA GLY A 157 -1.72 2.19 7.71
C GLY A 157 -1.21 2.57 6.32
N ILE A 158 -0.08 3.27 6.29
CA ILE A 158 0.60 3.74 5.07
C ILE A 158 1.98 3.07 5.02
N HIS A 159 2.30 2.39 3.91
CA HIS A 159 3.56 1.66 3.76
C HIS A 159 4.26 1.95 2.43
N LEU A 160 5.39 2.65 2.46
CA LEU A 160 6.27 2.77 1.29
C LEU A 160 7.47 1.85 1.50
N LYS A 161 7.66 0.88 0.60
CA LYS A 161 8.68 -0.17 0.72
C LYS A 161 9.56 -0.21 -0.53
N THR A 162 10.86 -0.32 -0.33
CA THR A 162 11.86 -0.58 -1.38
C THR A 162 13.06 -1.31 -0.78
N ASN A 163 13.98 -1.78 -1.61
CA ASN A 163 15.24 -2.37 -1.17
C ASN A 163 16.43 -1.93 -2.05
N VAL A 164 17.66 -2.11 -1.56
CA VAL A 164 18.85 -2.18 -2.43
C VAL A 164 18.61 -3.29 -3.46
N GLY A 165 18.93 -3.05 -4.74
CA GLY A 165 18.61 -3.98 -5.82
C GLY A 165 17.43 -3.55 -6.68
N ARG A 166 16.42 -2.92 -6.05
CA ARG A 166 15.23 -2.44 -6.79
C ARG A 166 15.59 -1.34 -7.78
N GLY A 167 16.53 -0.46 -7.43
CA GLY A 167 16.79 0.74 -8.21
C GLY A 167 15.53 1.58 -8.37
N GLY A 168 15.30 2.09 -9.59
CA GLY A 168 14.08 2.83 -9.91
C GLY A 168 13.91 4.14 -9.12
N MET A 169 12.76 4.78 -9.34
CA MET A 169 12.41 6.03 -8.67
C MET A 169 10.97 5.96 -8.17
N VAL A 170 10.79 6.19 -6.87
CA VAL A 170 9.50 6.40 -6.22
C VAL A 170 9.38 7.89 -5.89
N ARG A 171 8.48 8.61 -6.56
CA ARG A 171 8.32 10.05 -6.29
C ARG A 171 6.91 10.58 -6.45
N ASN A 172 6.67 11.74 -5.85
CA ASN A 172 5.40 12.46 -5.93
C ASN A 172 4.25 11.59 -5.39
N ILE A 173 4.40 11.11 -4.16
CA ILE A 173 3.39 10.32 -3.47
C ILE A 173 2.66 11.24 -2.50
N THR A 174 1.35 11.37 -2.66
CA THR A 174 0.51 12.16 -1.75
C THR A 174 -0.51 11.26 -1.06
N VAL A 175 -0.49 11.24 0.26
CA VAL A 175 -1.55 10.65 1.08
C VAL A 175 -2.26 11.77 1.84
N SER A 176 -3.57 11.92 1.67
CA SER A 176 -4.36 12.94 2.33
C SER A 176 -5.66 12.44 2.91
N ASN A 177 -6.11 13.08 4.00
CA ASN A 177 -7.43 12.84 4.59
C ASN A 177 -7.65 11.36 4.91
N LEU A 178 -6.79 10.81 5.77
CA LEU A 178 -6.83 9.39 6.14
C LEU A 178 -7.19 9.24 7.62
N TYR A 179 -8.21 8.42 7.90
CA TYR A 179 -8.53 7.97 9.25
C TYR A 179 -8.09 6.52 9.42
N MET A 180 -7.48 6.20 10.56
CA MET A 180 -7.17 4.83 10.94
C MET A 180 -7.55 4.54 12.39
N GLU A 181 -8.07 3.34 12.65
CA GLU A 181 -8.38 2.88 13.99
C GLU A 181 -7.75 1.50 14.23
N ASN A 182 -7.10 1.33 15.38
CA ASN A 182 -6.46 0.08 15.79
C ASN A 182 -5.41 -0.41 14.78
N ALA A 183 -4.33 0.37 14.62
CA ALA A 183 -3.21 0.02 13.74
C ALA A 183 -1.96 -0.37 14.55
N ARG A 184 -1.23 -1.42 14.14
CA ARG A 184 0.08 -1.72 14.76
C ARG A 184 1.11 -0.65 14.39
N THR A 185 1.20 -0.26 13.13
CA THR A 185 2.01 0.87 12.67
C THR A 185 1.16 1.86 11.88
N GLY A 186 1.26 3.16 12.16
CA GLY A 186 0.53 4.18 11.40
C GLY A 186 1.17 4.45 10.04
N ILE A 187 2.39 4.97 10.07
CA ILE A 187 3.19 5.30 8.89
C ILE A 187 4.49 4.50 8.92
N LYS A 188 4.76 3.73 7.87
CA LYS A 188 6.03 3.04 7.67
C LYS A 188 6.61 3.38 6.30
N ILE A 189 7.85 3.83 6.27
CA ILE A 189 8.61 4.04 5.03
C ILE A 189 9.94 3.32 5.22
N SER A 190 10.24 2.31 4.40
CA SER A 190 11.38 1.41 4.62
C SER A 190 12.16 1.19 3.33
N GLY A 191 13.46 1.47 3.40
CA GLY A 191 14.41 1.29 2.29
C GLY A 191 15.15 -0.05 2.27
N ASP A 192 14.93 -0.88 3.29
CA ASP A 192 15.49 -2.23 3.41
C ASP A 192 14.41 -3.15 3.97
N VAL A 193 13.64 -3.76 3.07
CA VAL A 193 12.61 -4.76 3.42
C VAL A 193 13.09 -6.19 3.20
N GLY A 194 14.35 -6.39 2.78
CA GLY A 194 15.03 -7.68 2.73
C GLY A 194 14.65 -8.63 1.58
N ASP A 195 13.44 -8.53 1.04
CA ASP A 195 12.94 -9.56 0.12
C ASP A 195 13.36 -9.35 -1.34
N HIS A 196 13.88 -10.41 -1.97
CA HIS A 196 14.14 -10.51 -3.41
C HIS A 196 13.64 -11.88 -3.91
N PRO A 197 13.03 -11.97 -5.10
CA PRO A 197 12.59 -13.25 -5.65
C PRO A 197 13.73 -14.20 -6.04
N ASP A 198 14.92 -13.66 -6.34
CA ASP A 198 16.14 -14.43 -6.57
C ASP A 198 17.41 -13.67 -6.12
N GLU A 199 18.60 -14.22 -6.42
CA GLU A 199 19.90 -13.70 -6.02
C GLU A 199 20.63 -12.88 -7.11
N TYR A 200 20.00 -12.67 -8.27
CA TYR A 200 20.62 -12.05 -9.46
C TYR A 200 20.47 -10.52 -9.50
N TYR A 201 19.71 -9.95 -8.57
CA TYR A 201 19.52 -8.50 -8.47
C TYR A 201 20.84 -7.73 -8.32
N ASN A 202 20.86 -6.53 -8.89
CA ASN A 202 22.04 -5.66 -8.83
C ASN A 202 22.17 -5.01 -7.45
N ARG A 203 23.03 -5.56 -6.58
CA ARG A 203 23.34 -5.01 -5.23
C ARG A 203 23.89 -3.56 -5.21
N LYS A 204 24.21 -2.96 -6.37
CA LYS A 204 24.60 -1.55 -6.50
C LYS A 204 23.46 -0.64 -6.95
N ALA A 205 22.32 -1.20 -7.35
CA ALA A 205 21.14 -0.43 -7.74
C ALA A 205 20.45 0.14 -6.49
N LEU A 206 20.72 1.42 -6.21
CA LEU A 206 20.10 2.11 -5.09
C LEU A 206 18.78 2.75 -5.53
N PRO A 207 17.69 2.59 -4.75
CA PRO A 207 16.42 3.22 -5.05
C PRO A 207 16.46 4.71 -4.70
N VAL A 208 15.73 5.51 -5.49
CA VAL A 208 15.46 6.91 -5.16
C VAL A 208 14.03 7.04 -4.66
N LEU A 209 13.83 7.47 -3.41
CA LEU A 209 12.50 7.79 -2.86
C LEU A 209 12.50 9.24 -2.40
N LYS A 210 11.68 10.06 -3.06
CA LYS A 210 11.60 11.49 -2.77
C LYS A 210 10.22 12.10 -2.99
N ASN A 211 9.97 13.26 -2.41
CA ASN A 211 8.74 14.03 -2.57
C ASN A 211 7.50 13.21 -2.17
N VAL A 212 7.42 12.93 -0.87
CA VAL A 212 6.29 12.23 -0.25
C VAL A 212 5.59 13.20 0.68
N VAL A 213 4.30 13.44 0.45
CA VAL A 213 3.47 14.31 1.27
C VAL A 213 2.41 13.48 1.96
N ILE A 214 2.42 13.45 3.29
CA ILE A 214 1.37 12.81 4.10
C ILE A 214 0.72 13.90 4.94
N LYS A 215 -0.58 14.15 4.71
CA LYS A 215 -1.28 15.26 5.36
C LYS A 215 -2.67 14.90 5.85
N ASN A 216 -3.14 15.56 6.91
CA ASN A 216 -4.48 15.37 7.48
C ASN A 216 -4.74 13.88 7.79
N VAL A 217 -3.88 13.30 8.62
CA VAL A 217 -4.00 11.89 9.03
C VAL A 217 -4.37 11.79 10.50
N TRP A 218 -5.48 11.14 10.79
CA TRP A 218 -5.96 10.92 12.15
C TRP A 218 -5.97 9.42 12.48
N GLY A 219 -5.42 9.05 13.62
CA GLY A 219 -5.26 7.68 14.05
C GLY A 219 -5.66 7.51 15.51
N GLU A 220 -6.48 6.50 15.80
CA GLU A 220 -6.84 6.10 17.16
C GLU A 220 -6.27 4.72 17.46
N ARG A 221 -5.70 4.54 18.66
CA ARG A 221 -5.08 3.27 19.10
C ARG A 221 -4.01 2.78 18.14
N VAL A 222 -3.07 3.66 17.78
CA VAL A 222 -1.93 3.34 16.92
C VAL A 222 -0.73 2.97 17.79
N GLN A 223 -0.21 1.74 17.69
CA GLN A 223 0.85 1.27 18.60
C GLN A 223 2.22 1.92 18.31
N GLN A 224 2.61 1.95 17.03
CA GLN A 224 3.79 2.64 16.52
C GLN A 224 3.38 3.73 15.52
N PRO A 225 3.35 5.01 15.90
CA PRO A 225 2.90 6.10 15.03
C PRO A 225 3.66 6.22 13.72
N GLY A 226 5.00 6.32 13.79
CA GLY A 226 5.85 6.47 12.61
C GLY A 226 7.13 5.64 12.69
N LEU A 227 7.50 5.00 11.59
CA LEU A 227 8.76 4.28 11.40
C LEU A 227 9.30 4.54 9.98
N ILE A 228 10.24 5.47 9.86
CA ILE A 228 10.73 5.97 8.56
C ILE A 228 12.24 5.73 8.48
N ARG A 229 12.65 4.63 7.86
CA ARG A 229 14.05 4.21 7.80
C ARG A 229 14.52 4.11 6.35
N SER A 230 15.48 4.95 5.98
CA SER A 230 16.15 4.88 4.69
C SER A 230 17.46 4.12 4.78
N LEU A 231 18.06 3.90 3.60
CA LEU A 231 19.42 3.44 3.40
C LEU A 231 20.43 4.56 3.70
N LYS A 232 21.56 4.21 4.33
CA LYS A 232 22.62 5.17 4.70
C LYS A 232 23.22 5.89 3.49
N ASN A 233 23.40 5.17 2.39
CA ASN A 233 24.00 5.66 1.13
C ASN A 233 22.95 6.14 0.10
N ALA A 234 21.67 6.02 0.40
CA ALA A 234 20.58 6.58 -0.39
C ALA A 234 19.48 7.12 0.56
N PRO A 235 19.69 8.30 1.18
CA PRO A 235 18.70 8.92 2.04
C PRO A 235 17.39 9.24 1.30
N PHE A 236 16.26 9.06 1.97
CA PHE A 236 14.96 9.53 1.48
C PHE A 236 14.86 11.03 1.69
N THR A 237 14.45 11.79 0.67
CA THR A 237 14.41 13.26 0.71
C THR A 237 13.01 13.81 0.45
N ASP A 238 12.78 15.05 0.85
CA ASP A 238 11.50 15.74 0.64
C ASP A 238 10.30 14.97 1.22
N ILE A 239 10.47 14.42 2.43
CA ILE A 239 9.39 13.75 3.19
C ILE A 239 8.66 14.79 4.05
N CYS A 240 7.43 15.11 3.69
CA CYS A 240 6.63 16.16 4.31
C CYS A 240 5.45 15.55 5.07
N LEU A 241 5.42 15.76 6.38
CA LEU A 241 4.32 15.35 7.26
C LEU A 241 3.59 16.60 7.76
N SER A 242 2.27 16.69 7.58
CA SER A 242 1.53 17.85 8.10
C SER A 242 0.16 17.51 8.66
N ASN A 243 -0.18 18.10 9.81
CA ASN A 243 -1.47 17.87 10.47
C ASN A 243 -1.77 16.37 10.66
N ILE A 244 -0.89 15.70 11.43
CA ILE A 244 -0.98 14.26 11.70
C ILE A 244 -1.18 14.07 13.20
N HIS A 245 -2.17 13.26 13.58
CA HIS A 245 -2.42 12.86 14.96
C HIS A 245 -2.61 11.35 15.02
N LEU A 246 -1.63 10.60 15.52
CA LEU A 246 -1.68 9.16 15.65
C LEU A 246 -1.60 8.80 17.14
N GLY A 247 -2.75 8.48 17.74
CA GLY A 247 -2.95 8.31 19.19
C GLY A 247 -2.22 7.12 19.82
N GLY A 248 -0.88 7.17 19.82
CA GLY A 248 0.03 6.22 20.41
C GLY A 248 1.01 6.88 21.37
N ALA A 249 1.49 6.12 22.35
CA ALA A 249 2.42 6.62 23.38
C ALA A 249 3.89 6.68 22.92
N ARG A 250 4.23 6.06 21.79
CA ARG A 250 5.61 5.96 21.29
C ARG A 250 5.94 7.09 20.31
N PRO A 251 7.14 7.68 20.37
CA PRO A 251 7.56 8.67 19.38
C PRO A 251 7.77 8.03 18.00
N CYS A 252 7.73 8.86 16.96
CA CYS A 252 8.15 8.46 15.63
C CYS A 252 9.65 8.12 15.62
N GLN A 253 10.03 7.08 14.86
CA GLN A 253 11.42 6.68 14.67
C GLN A 253 11.86 6.95 13.24
N CYS A 254 12.98 7.65 13.06
CA CYS A 254 13.51 7.95 11.74
C CYS A 254 15.02 7.71 11.66
N SER A 255 15.50 7.31 10.49
CA SER A 255 16.94 7.17 10.19
C SER A 255 17.22 7.45 8.72
N HIS A 256 18.22 8.30 8.46
CA HIS A 256 18.68 8.65 7.09
C HIS A 256 17.58 9.26 6.20
N VAL A 257 16.75 10.14 6.77
CA VAL A 257 15.65 10.82 6.07
C VAL A 257 15.85 12.31 6.17
N ILE A 258 15.44 13.04 5.14
CA ILE A 258 15.44 14.51 5.07
C ILE A 258 14.03 14.97 4.71
N GLY A 259 13.50 15.93 5.45
CA GLY A 259 12.14 16.42 5.24
C GLY A 259 11.69 17.40 6.31
N ALA A 260 10.38 17.58 6.42
CA ALA A 260 9.77 18.50 7.38
C ALA A 260 8.47 17.93 7.95
N ALA A 261 8.21 18.24 9.22
CA ALA A 261 7.00 17.87 9.92
C ALA A 261 6.39 19.10 10.62
N VAL A 262 5.10 19.35 10.40
CA VAL A 262 4.37 20.48 11.00
C VAL A 262 3.06 19.97 11.59
N GLN A 263 2.78 20.31 12.85
CA GLN A 263 1.56 19.86 13.55
C GLN A 263 1.42 18.31 13.55
N VAL A 264 2.47 17.62 13.98
CA VAL A 264 2.51 16.16 14.07
C VAL A 264 2.53 15.73 15.53
N SER A 265 1.61 14.83 15.90
CA SER A 265 1.48 14.23 17.23
C SER A 265 1.40 12.69 17.11
N PRO A 266 2.21 11.93 17.89
CA PRO A 266 3.26 12.39 18.79
C PRO A 266 4.42 13.03 18.04
N SER A 267 5.32 13.69 18.79
CA SER A 267 6.40 14.50 18.24
C SER A 267 7.13 13.79 17.09
N PRO A 268 7.39 14.50 15.98
CA PRO A 268 8.13 13.94 14.86
C PRO A 268 9.58 13.65 15.26
N CYS A 269 10.26 12.86 14.44
CA CYS A 269 11.69 12.62 14.58
C CYS A 269 12.50 13.91 14.38
N ALA A 270 13.68 14.01 15.00
CA ALA A 270 14.58 15.16 14.82
C ALA A 270 14.97 15.41 13.35
N GLN A 271 15.06 14.35 12.55
CA GLN A 271 15.36 14.40 11.11
C GLN A 271 14.24 15.04 10.26
N LEU A 272 13.04 15.17 10.83
CA LEU A 272 11.89 15.82 10.22
C LEU A 272 11.51 17.11 10.97
N SER A 273 12.30 17.54 11.96
CA SER A 273 12.07 18.83 12.59
C SER A 273 12.26 19.94 11.56
N PRO A 274 11.42 20.98 11.55
CA PRO A 274 11.71 22.18 10.77
C PRO A 274 13.11 22.66 11.13
N ALA A 275 13.93 22.99 10.14
CA ALA A 275 15.21 23.67 10.42
C ALA A 275 14.88 24.89 11.27
N SER A 276 15.52 25.02 12.43
CA SER A 276 15.41 26.21 13.27
C SER A 276 15.83 27.41 12.42
N SER A 277 14.85 28.19 11.98
CA SER A 277 15.00 29.46 11.27
C SER A 277 15.66 30.51 12.14
#